data_AF-A0A3S7MAY7-F1
#
_entry.id   AF-A0A3S7MAY7-F1
#
_cell.length_a   1.000
_cell.length_b   1.000
_cell.length_c   1.000
_cell.angle_alpha   90.00
_cell.angle_beta   90.00
_cell.angle_gamma   90.00
#
_symmetry.space_group_name_H-M   'P 1'
#
loop_
_entity.id
_entity.type
_entity.pdbx_description
1 polymer ?
#
loop_
_entity_poly.entity_id
_entity_poly.type
_entity_poly.pdbx_seq_one_letter_code
_entity_poly.pdbx_strand_id
1 'polypeptide(L)'
;MAYYENMRYDLLNKIFPDLTPAQAQCVLMYSFGMSSLEISGCVGVSRQMIDKNLHAAAKKMNVNNLIALKPAVVIGILLEVLASLPVKDDLTNED
;
A
#
# COMPACT_ATOMS: atom_id res chain seq x y z
N MET A 1 8.98 -14.07 10.48
CA MET A 1 7.74 -13.52 9.89
C MET A 1 7.54 -12.05 10.22
N ALA A 2 7.66 -11.63 11.49
CA ALA A 2 7.48 -10.22 11.91
C ALA A 2 8.33 -9.20 11.11
N TYR A 3 9.56 -9.53 10.74
CA TYR A 3 10.43 -8.64 9.95
C TYR A 3 9.85 -8.25 8.57
N TYR A 4 9.27 -9.23 7.86
CA TYR A 4 8.61 -8.97 6.56
C TYR A 4 7.26 -8.27 6.71
N GLU A 5 6.61 -8.36 7.87
CA GLU A 5 5.43 -7.55 8.17
C GLU A 5 5.79 -6.09 8.41
N ASN A 6 6.86 -5.85 9.17
CA ASN A 6 7.35 -4.50 9.45
C ASN A 6 7.81 -3.79 8.17
N MET A 7 8.61 -4.45 7.32
CA MET A 7 9.10 -3.86 6.07
C MET A 7 7.97 -3.48 5.09
N ARG A 8 6.90 -4.28 5.03
CA ARG A 8 5.72 -3.99 4.20
C ARG A 8 4.92 -2.81 4.74
N TYR A 9 4.81 -2.70 6.07
CA TYR A 9 4.18 -1.55 6.71
C TYR A 9 5.00 -0.28 6.50
N ASP A 10 6.32 -0.32 6.70
CA ASP A 10 7.19 0.85 6.59
C ASP A 10 7.12 1.48 5.19
N LEU A 11 7.12 0.65 4.14
CA LEU A 11 6.95 1.11 2.77
C LEU A 11 5.60 1.81 2.56
N LEU A 12 4.50 1.18 3.00
CA LEU A 12 3.16 1.76 2.83
C LEU A 12 2.94 2.99 3.70
N ASN A 13 3.54 3.04 4.88
CA ASN A 13 3.48 4.20 5.77
C ASN A 13 4.29 5.36 5.19
N LYS A 14 5.38 5.09 4.46
CA LYS A 14 6.11 6.13 3.71
C LYS A 14 5.25 6.71 2.57
N ILE A 15 4.53 5.87 1.84
CA ILE A 15 3.69 6.29 0.70
C ILE A 15 2.38 6.94 1.16
N PHE A 16 1.75 6.39 2.20
CA PHE A 16 0.44 6.78 2.72
C PHE A 16 0.50 6.95 4.26
N PRO A 17 1.12 8.04 4.76
CA PRO A 17 1.42 8.22 6.19
C PRO A 17 0.18 8.33 7.10
N ASP A 18 -0.97 8.67 6.52
CA ASP A 18 -2.22 8.77 7.29
C ASP A 18 -2.83 7.41 7.62
N LEU A 19 -2.37 6.32 6.99
CA LEU A 19 -2.91 4.98 7.23
C LEU A 19 -2.41 4.41 8.55
N THR A 20 -3.34 3.86 9.34
CA THR A 20 -2.96 3.03 10.48
C THR A 20 -2.35 1.70 9.99
N PRO A 21 -1.59 0.97 10.83
CA PRO A 21 -1.05 -0.34 10.45
C PRO A 21 -2.12 -1.32 9.92
N ALA A 22 -3.28 -1.36 10.59
CA ALA A 22 -4.39 -2.21 10.16
C ALA A 22 -4.95 -1.78 8.79
N GLN A 23 -5.04 -0.47 8.52
CA GLN A 23 -5.49 0.06 7.24
C GLN A 23 -4.48 -0.28 6.13
N ALA A 24 -3.19 -0.02 6.36
CA ALA A 24 -2.13 -0.33 5.42
C ALA A 24 -2.08 -1.83 5.07
N GLN A 25 -2.18 -2.72 6.07
CA GLN A 25 -2.21 -4.15 5.85
C GLN A 25 -3.41 -4.60 5.01
N CYS A 26 -4.62 -4.10 5.31
CA CYS A 26 -5.83 -4.43 4.55
C CYS A 26 -5.72 -3.97 3.08
N VAL A 27 -5.24 -2.74 2.87
CA VAL A 27 -5.09 -2.12 1.56
C VAL A 27 -4.07 -2.86 0.70
N LEU A 28 -2.96 -3.32 1.30
CA LEU A 28 -1.94 -4.11 0.61
C LEU A 28 -2.52 -5.42 0.09
N MET A 29 -3.14 -6.20 0.99
CA MET A 29 -3.73 -7.50 0.63
C MET A 29 -4.83 -7.34 -0.42
N TYR A 30 -5.68 -6.32 -0.28
CA TYR A 30 -6.73 -6.01 -1.25
C TYR A 30 -6.16 -5.63 -2.63
N SER A 31 -5.08 -4.85 -2.66
CA SER A 31 -4.39 -4.46 -3.89
C SER A 31 -3.78 -5.64 -4.63
N PHE A 32 -3.38 -6.70 -3.92
CA PHE A 32 -2.96 -7.98 -4.50
C PHE A 32 -4.10 -8.90 -4.93
N GLY A 33 -5.35 -8.44 -4.89
CA GLY A 33 -6.50 -9.16 -5.42
C GLY A 33 -7.34 -9.88 -4.38
N MET A 34 -6.94 -9.89 -3.11
CA MET A 34 -7.71 -10.55 -2.05
C MET A 34 -9.02 -9.82 -1.77
N SER A 35 -10.08 -10.58 -1.58
CA SER A 35 -11.38 -10.10 -1.10
C SER A 35 -11.36 -9.84 0.40
N SER A 36 -12.31 -9.04 0.90
CA SER A 36 -12.45 -8.79 2.33
C SER A 36 -12.66 -10.06 3.15
N LEU A 37 -13.24 -11.11 2.55
CA LEU A 37 -13.42 -12.41 3.19
C LEU A 37 -12.09 -13.15 3.36
N GLU A 38 -11.27 -13.20 2.32
CA GLU A 38 -9.94 -13.83 2.39
C GLU A 38 -9.03 -13.10 3.37
N ILE A 39 -9.04 -11.76 3.34
CA ILE A 39 -8.29 -10.92 4.29
C ILE A 39 -8.74 -11.21 5.72
N SER A 40 -10.06 -11.31 5.96
CA SER A 40 -10.61 -11.63 7.28
C SER A 40 -10.05 -12.94 7.84
N GLY A 41 -9.89 -13.95 6.98
CA GLY A 41 -9.30 -15.24 7.33
C GLY A 41 -7.80 -15.14 7.62
N CYS A 42 -7.06 -14.27 6.93
CA CYS A 42 -5.63 -14.10 7.12
C CYS A 42 -5.28 -13.32 8.40
N VAL A 43 -6.07 -12.31 8.76
CA VAL A 43 -5.76 -11.41 9.90
C VAL A 43 -6.59 -11.67 11.15
N GLY A 44 -7.56 -12.59 11.10
CA GLY A 44 -8.35 -13.01 12.26
C GLY A 44 -9.34 -11.96 12.78
N VAL A 45 -9.84 -11.07 11.92
CA VAL A 45 -10.87 -10.06 12.25
C VAL A 45 -12.11 -10.25 11.37
N SER A 46 -13.24 -9.66 11.73
CA SER A 46 -14.47 -9.83 10.95
C SER A 46 -14.39 -9.17 9.56
N ARG A 47 -15.07 -9.75 8.56
CA ARG A 47 -15.21 -9.17 7.22
C ARG A 47 -15.70 -7.71 7.25
N GLN A 48 -16.67 -7.40 8.12
CA GLN A 48 -17.18 -6.03 8.30
C GLN A 48 -16.08 -5.07 8.78
N MET A 49 -15.19 -5.52 9.66
CA MET A 49 -14.06 -4.71 10.11
C MET A 49 -13.07 -4.46 8.97
N ILE A 50 -12.81 -5.46 8.12
CA ILE A 50 -12.00 -5.29 6.92
C ILE A 50 -12.62 -4.27 5.98
N ASP A 51 -13.90 -4.39 5.67
CA ASP A 51 -14.62 -3.44 4.81
C ASP A 51 -14.54 -2.02 5.38
N LYS A 52 -14.72 -1.85 6.70
CA LYS A 52 -14.57 -0.57 7.39
C LYS A 52 -13.16 0.00 7.23
N ASN A 53 -12.12 -0.81 7.40
CA ASN A 53 -10.74 -0.38 7.24
C ASN A 53 -10.42 0.03 5.79
N LEU A 54 -10.90 -0.74 4.80
CA LEU A 54 -10.71 -0.43 3.39
C LEU A 54 -11.38 0.90 2.99
N HIS A 55 -12.60 1.16 3.47
CA HIS A 55 -13.31 2.43 3.20
C HIS A 55 -12.65 3.61 3.91
N ALA A 56 -12.21 3.43 5.16
CA ALA A 56 -11.47 4.46 5.88
C ALA A 56 -10.14 4.79 5.20
N ALA A 57 -9.42 3.78 4.71
CA ALA A 57 -8.19 3.98 3.95
C ALA A 57 -8.44 4.69 2.62
N ALA A 58 -9.47 4.28 1.88
CA ALA A 58 -9.87 4.95 0.64
C ALA A 58 -10.09 6.45 0.82
N LYS A 59 -10.79 6.83 1.91
CA LYS A 59 -11.01 8.24 2.26
C LYS A 59 -9.70 8.97 2.56
N LYS A 60 -8.77 8.36 3.30
CA LYS A 60 -7.47 8.96 3.64
C LYS A 60 -6.53 9.08 2.44
N MET A 61 -6.60 8.12 1.52
CA MET A 61 -5.87 8.13 0.25
C MET A 61 -6.52 9.02 -0.82
N ASN A 62 -7.62 9.70 -0.48
CA ASN A 62 -8.39 10.54 -1.40
C ASN A 62 -8.83 9.81 -2.69
N VAL A 63 -9.22 8.53 -2.57
CA VAL A 63 -9.77 7.74 -3.67
C VAL A 63 -11.27 7.54 -3.52
N ASN A 64 -11.99 7.64 -4.63
CA ASN A 64 -13.45 7.73 -4.64
C ASN A 64 -14.17 6.39 -4.38
N ASN A 65 -13.48 5.27 -4.49
CA ASN A 65 -14.04 3.93 -4.28
C ASN A 65 -12.93 2.88 -4.12
N LEU A 66 -13.32 1.66 -3.73
CA LEU A 66 -12.39 0.54 -3.56
C LEU A 66 -11.76 0.06 -4.88
N ILE A 67 -12.41 0.27 -6.03
CA ILE A 67 -11.84 -0.10 -7.33
C ILE A 67 -10.60 0.76 -7.61
N ALA A 68 -10.67 2.06 -7.31
CA ALA A 68 -9.56 3.00 -7.45
C ALA A 68 -8.46 2.83 -6.39
N LEU A 69 -8.75 2.15 -5.28
CA LEU A 69 -7.78 1.88 -4.22
C LEU A 69 -6.63 0.98 -4.71
N LYS A 70 -6.94 -0.07 -5.49
CA LYS A 70 -5.93 -0.99 -6.03
C LYS A 70 -4.87 -0.30 -6.90
N PRO A 71 -5.23 0.44 -7.97
CA PRO A 71 -4.23 1.12 -8.80
C PRO A 71 -3.49 2.20 -8.03
N ALA A 72 -4.13 2.91 -7.08
CA ALA A 72 -3.45 3.93 -6.29
C ALA A 72 -2.29 3.37 -5.46
N VAL A 73 -2.46 2.19 -4.86
CA VAL A 73 -1.41 1.52 -4.08
C VAL A 73 -0.28 1.05 -4.98
N VAL A 74 -0.60 0.42 -6.11
CA VAL A 74 0.39 -0.08 -7.07
C VAL A 74 1.23 1.08 -7.63
N ILE A 75 0.58 2.19 -8.02
CA ILE A 75 1.26 3.39 -8.50
C ILE A 75 2.14 3.98 -7.40
N GLY A 76 1.64 4.08 -6.17
CA GLY A 76 2.42 4.59 -5.04
C GLY A 76 3.69 3.77 -4.78
N ILE A 77 3.58 2.43 -4.80
CA ILE A 77 4.74 1.52 -4.66
C ILE A 77 5.71 1.70 -5.83
N LEU A 78 5.20 1.79 -7.06
CA LEU A 78 6.04 1.96 -8.25
C LEU A 78 6.83 3.29 -8.20
N LEU A 79 6.18 4.40 -7.86
CA LEU A 79 6.82 5.71 -7.75
C LEU A 79 7.90 5.71 -6.66
N GLU A 80 7.63 5.09 -5.52
CA GLU A 80 8.59 4.96 -4.43
C GLU A 80 9.83 4.13 -4.82
N VAL A 81 9.61 3.03 -5.55
CA VAL A 81 10.71 2.21 -6.10
C VAL A 81 11.52 3.00 -7.12
N LEU A 82 10.87 3.70 -8.06
CA LEU A 82 11.55 4.53 -9.06
C LEU A 82 12.36 5.66 -8.43
N ALA A 83 11.82 6.33 -7.40
CA ALA A 83 12.51 7.37 -6.65
C ALA A 83 13.73 6.83 -5.87
N SER A 84 13.76 5.53 -5.57
CA SER A 84 14.87 4.87 -4.88
C SER A 84 15.97 4.38 -5.83
N LEU A 85 15.77 4.46 -7.16
CA LEU A 85 16.80 4.08 -8.13
C LEU A 85 17.87 5.17 -8.22
N PRO A 86 19.16 4.81 -8.24
CA PRO A 86 20.23 5.77 -8.46
C PRO A 86 20.09 6.35 -9.88
N VAL A 87 20.01 7.68 -9.98
CA VAL A 87 20.15 8.36 -11.27
C VAL A 87 21.59 8.18 -11.72
N LYS A 88 21.82 7.58 -12.88
CA LYS A 88 23.14 7.61 -13.52
C LYS A 88 23.34 9.01 -14.10
N ASP A 89 24.25 9.78 -13.52
CA ASP A 89 24.74 11.03 -14.11
C ASP A 89 25.69 10.69 -15.28
N ASP A 90 25.17 10.14 -16.37
CA ASP A 90 25.93 9.86 -17.60
C ASP A 90 25.93 11.09 -18.53
N LEU A 91 26.27 12.27 -18.00
CA LEU A 91 26.59 13.47 -18.77
C LEU A 91 27.80 14.21 -18.16
N THR A 92 28.88 13.49 -17.89
CA THR A 92 30.20 14.14 -17.93
C THR A 92 30.59 14.31 -19.39
N ASN A 93 30.55 15.57 -19.81
CA ASN A 93 31.08 16.05 -21.09
C ASN A 93 32.43 15.39 -21.39
N GLU A 94 32.53 14.70 -22.51
CA GLU A 94 33.84 14.45 -23.14
C GLU A 94 34.26 15.78 -23.77
N ASP A 95 35.27 16.41 -23.15
CA ASP A 95 36.12 17.45 -23.74
C ASP A 95 36.97 16.87 -24.89
#